data_AF-A0A510PQS3-F1
#
_entry.id   AF-A0A510PQS3-F1
#
_cell.length_a   1.000
_cell.length_b   1.000
_cell.length_c   1.000
_cell.angle_alpha   90.00
_cell.angle_beta   90.00
_cell.angle_gamma   90.00
#
_symmetry.space_group_name_H-M   'P 1'
#
loop_
_entity.id
_entity.type
_entity.pdbx_description
1 polymer ?
#
loop_
_entity_poly.entity_id
_entity_poly.type
_entity_poly.pdbx_seq_one_letter_code
_entity_poly.pdbx_strand_id
1 'polypeptide(L)'
;MLVVEAKLKNGTPEQYHQLDEAIKTSQFVRNSCVRYWRSNQGTTRNDLQKLCAVLANNKETPWVKKLNSQARQSAADRAWQSINRFYQNC
;
A
#
# COMPACT_ATOMS: atom_id res chain seq x y z
N MET A 1 -3.84 -5.86 14.63
CA MET A 1 -3.00 -4.68 14.32
C MET A 1 -3.33 -3.63 15.36
N LEU A 2 -2.38 -3.27 16.22
CA LEU A 2 -2.55 -2.10 17.09
C LEU A 2 -2.51 -0.87 16.18
N VAL A 3 -3.58 -0.06 16.19
CA VAL A 3 -3.63 1.19 15.43
C VAL A 3 -3.24 2.30 16.39
N VAL A 4 -2.02 2.81 16.24
CA VAL A 4 -1.55 4.00 16.96
C VAL A 4 -1.71 5.18 16.03
N GLU A 5 -2.64 6.08 16.35
CA GLU A 5 -2.88 7.30 15.59
C GLU A 5 -2.12 8.46 16.24
N ALA A 6 -1.27 9.12 15.46
CA ALA A 6 -0.58 10.34 15.84
C ALA A 6 -0.85 11.42 14.79
N LYS A 7 -1.13 12.64 15.24
CA LYS A 7 -1.33 13.79 14.36
C LYS A 7 -0.16 14.76 14.52
N LEU A 8 0.45 15.13 13.40
CA LEU A 8 1.43 16.21 13.38
C LEU A 8 0.70 17.53 13.63
N LYS A 9 0.99 18.20 14.74
CA LYS A 9 0.49 19.55 15.06
C LYS A 9 1.60 20.55 14.78
N ASN A 10 1.24 21.70 14.20
CA ASN A 10 2.17 22.80 13.89
C ASN A 10 3.34 22.36 12.99
N GLY A 11 3.09 21.42 12.05
CA GLY A 11 4.09 21.00 11.08
C GLY A 11 4.43 22.11 10.08
N THR A 12 5.65 22.08 9.53
CA THR A 12 6.01 22.96 8.42
C THR A 12 5.31 22.50 7.13
N PRO A 13 5.16 23.38 6.11
CA PRO A 13 4.62 23.00 4.81
C PRO A 13 5.32 21.77 4.20
N GLU A 14 6.64 21.67 4.36
CA GLU A 14 7.45 20.57 3.84
C GLU A 14 7.12 19.25 4.53
N GLN A 15 6.88 19.26 5.85
CA GLN A 15 6.51 18.06 6.60
C GLN A 15 5.14 17.54 6.17
N TYR A 16 4.15 18.43 5.98
CA TYR A 16 2.85 18.03 5.46
C TYR A 16 2.96 17.48 4.03
N HIS A 17 3.79 18.09 3.18
CA HIS A 17 4.04 17.58 1.84
C HIS A 17 4.63 16.16 1.86
N GLN A 18 5.58 15.88 2.75
CA GLN A 18 6.13 14.52 2.91
C GLN A 18 5.07 13.50 3.35
N LEU A 19 4.14 13.89 4.23
CA LEU A 19 3.02 13.05 4.64
C LEU A 19 2.08 12.77 3.46
N ASP A 20 1.74 13.79 2.67
CA ASP A 20 0.90 13.63 1.48
C ASP A 20 1.53 12.66 0.47
N GLU A 21 2.83 12.80 0.23
CA GLU A 21 3.57 11.89 -0.66
C GLU A 21 3.60 10.46 -0.13
N ALA A 22 3.75 10.27 1.20
CA ALA A 22 3.66 8.94 1.82
C ALA A 22 2.26 8.32 1.69
N ILE A 23 1.20 9.13 1.90
CA ILE A 23 -0.20 8.70 1.76
C ILE A 23 -0.49 8.30 0.30
N LYS A 24 -0.13 9.15 -0.66
CA LYS A 24 -0.29 8.85 -2.10
C LYS A 24 0.46 7.58 -2.50
N THR A 25 1.68 7.41 -2.00
CA THR A 25 2.48 6.21 -2.27
C THR A 25 1.82 4.95 -1.69
N SER A 26 1.28 5.02 -0.47
CA SER A 26 0.54 3.90 0.14
C SER A 26 -0.72 3.55 -0.65
N GLN A 27 -1.48 4.56 -1.09
CA GLN A 27 -2.66 4.38 -1.94
C GLN A 27 -2.30 3.77 -3.29
N PHE A 28 -1.20 4.20 -3.91
CA PHE A 28 -0.68 3.62 -5.13
C PHE A 28 -0.42 2.12 -4.96
N VAL A 29 0.33 1.70 -3.94
CA VAL A 29 0.62 0.29 -3.67
C VAL A 29 -0.67 -0.52 -3.49
N ARG A 30 -1.62 -0.01 -2.69
CA ARG A 30 -2.93 -0.67 -2.50
C ARG A 30 -3.67 -0.83 -3.83
N ASN A 31 -3.75 0.21 -4.65
CA ASN A 31 -4.47 0.18 -5.92
C ASN A 31 -3.79 -0.75 -6.93
N SER A 32 -2.45 -0.80 -6.96
CA SER A 32 -1.70 -1.77 -7.76
C SER A 32 -2.00 -3.21 -7.33
N CYS A 33 -2.11 -3.48 -6.03
CA CYS A 33 -2.51 -4.81 -5.54
C CYS A 33 -3.92 -5.21 -6.00
N VAL A 34 -4.88 -4.30 -5.93
CA VAL A 34 -6.26 -4.54 -6.43
C VAL A 34 -6.25 -4.76 -7.94
N ARG A 35 -5.49 -3.97 -8.70
CA ARG A 35 -5.34 -4.16 -10.15
C ARG A 35 -4.73 -5.52 -10.49
N TYR A 36 -3.69 -5.91 -9.75
CA TYR A 36 -3.04 -7.21 -9.91
C TYR A 36 -4.03 -8.35 -9.66
N TRP A 37 -4.77 -8.32 -8.55
CA TRP A 37 -5.81 -9.30 -8.25
C TRP A 37 -6.86 -9.41 -9.37
N ARG A 38 -7.37 -8.28 -9.88
CA ARG A 38 -8.37 -8.28 -10.96
C ARG A 38 -7.85 -8.90 -12.26
N SER A 39 -6.55 -8.81 -12.53
CA SER A 39 -5.94 -9.35 -13.74
C SER A 39 -5.46 -10.79 -13.59
N ASN A 40 -5.33 -11.31 -12.37
CA ASN A 40 -4.73 -12.61 -12.09
C ASN A 40 -5.67 -13.45 -11.22
N GLN A 41 -6.38 -14.40 -11.84
CA GLN A 41 -7.25 -15.33 -11.11
C GLN A 41 -6.42 -16.19 -10.15
N GLY A 42 -6.96 -16.46 -8.95
CA GLY A 42 -6.26 -17.24 -7.93
C GLY A 42 -5.17 -16.49 -7.16
N THR A 43 -5.06 -15.17 -7.32
CA THR A 43 -4.15 -14.33 -6.51
C THR A 43 -4.34 -14.59 -5.02
N THR A 44 -3.25 -14.88 -4.32
CA THR A 44 -3.23 -15.08 -2.86
C THR A 44 -2.73 -13.85 -2.11
N ARG A 45 -2.92 -13.83 -0.78
CA ARG A 45 -2.32 -12.81 0.09
C ARG A 45 -0.80 -12.69 -0.11
N ASN A 46 -0.11 -13.82 -0.23
CA ASN A 46 1.34 -13.85 -0.37
C ASN A 46 1.80 -13.24 -1.69
N ASP A 47 1.02 -13.37 -2.76
CA ASP A 47 1.35 -12.76 -4.06
C ASP A 47 1.31 -11.23 -3.98
N LEU A 48 0.32 -10.68 -3.28
CA LEU A 48 0.25 -9.22 -3.03
C LEU A 48 1.41 -8.73 -2.15
N GLN A 49 1.86 -9.54 -1.19
CA GLN A 49 3.03 -9.22 -0.37
C GLN A 49 4.32 -9.23 -1.20
N LYS A 50 4.49 -10.21 -2.10
CA LYS A 50 5.63 -10.26 -3.04
C LYS A 50 5.60 -9.08 -4.02
N LEU A 51 4.42 -8.69 -4.48
CA LEU A 51 4.23 -7.53 -5.37
C LEU A 51 4.78 -6.24 -4.78
N CYS A 52 4.75 -6.06 -3.45
CA CYS A 52 5.34 -4.88 -2.80
C CYS A 52 6.84 -4.72 -3.09
N ALA A 53 7.59 -5.83 -3.17
CA ALA A 53 9.01 -5.80 -3.51
C ALA A 53 9.22 -5.48 -5.00
N VAL A 54 8.37 -6.00 -5.87
CA VAL A 54 8.40 -5.70 -7.31
C VAL A 54 8.14 -4.22 -7.55
N LEU A 55 7.11 -3.63 -6.93
CA LEU A 55 6.80 -2.20 -7.06
C LEU A 55 7.93 -1.33 -6.50
N ALA A 56 8.55 -1.73 -5.38
CA ALA A 56 9.69 -1.01 -4.80
C ALA A 56 10.94 -1.00 -5.68
N ASN A 57 11.10 -2.01 -6.54
CA ASN A 57 12.24 -2.14 -7.45
C ASN A 57 11.92 -1.63 -8.87
N ASN A 58 10.70 -1.16 -9.13
CA ASN A 58 10.32 -0.63 -10.43
C ASN A 58 10.93 0.77 -10.65
N LYS A 59 11.71 0.92 -11.72
CA LYS A 59 12.37 2.18 -12.11
C LYS A 59 11.39 3.29 -12.50
N GLU A 60 10.19 2.95 -12.96
CA GLU A 60 9.14 3.92 -13.32
C GLU A 60 8.48 4.56 -12.09
N THR A 61 8.55 3.88 -10.94
CA THR A 61 7.89 4.33 -9.70
C THR A 61 8.88 4.42 -8.53
N PRO A 62 9.99 5.18 -8.68
CA PRO A 62 11.08 5.18 -7.70
C PRO A 62 10.66 5.70 -6.32
N TRP A 63 9.59 6.50 -6.24
CA TRP A 63 9.03 6.99 -4.98
C TRP A 63 8.49 5.86 -4.09
N VAL A 64 8.07 4.72 -4.66
CA VAL A 64 7.61 3.57 -3.88
C VAL A 64 8.72 3.03 -2.98
N LYS A 65 9.99 3.13 -3.42
CA LYS A 65 11.14 2.70 -2.62
C LYS A 65 11.36 3.56 -1.38
N LYS A 66 10.94 4.83 -1.41
CA LYS A 66 11.05 5.77 -0.28
C LYS A 66 10.17 5.35 0.91
N LEU A 67 9.05 4.67 0.63
CA LEU A 67 8.20 4.10 1.67
C LEU A 67 8.82 2.79 2.18
N ASN A 68 8.93 2.63 3.49
CA ASN A 68 9.54 1.43 4.08
C ASN A 68 8.74 0.15 3.75
N SER A 69 9.37 -1.02 3.91
CA SER A 69 8.77 -2.31 3.56
C SER A 69 7.47 -2.58 4.31
N GLN A 70 7.43 -2.35 5.63
CA GLN A 70 6.27 -2.62 6.47
C GLN A 70 5.05 -1.79 6.05
N ALA A 71 5.24 -0.51 5.70
CA ALA A 71 4.17 0.36 5.25
C ALA A 71 3.60 -0.08 3.88
N ARG A 72 4.45 -0.56 2.96
CA ARG A 72 3.99 -1.16 1.69
C ARG A 72 3.21 -2.45 1.92
N GLN A 73 3.72 -3.33 2.77
CA GLN A 73 3.07 -4.60 3.12
C GLN A 73 1.73 -4.39 3.83
N SER A 74 1.63 -3.36 4.68
CA SER A 74 0.36 -2.94 5.30
C SER A 74 -0.67 -2.49 4.25
N ALA A 75 -0.23 -1.75 3.22
CA ALA A 75 -1.12 -1.36 2.11
C ALA A 75 -1.61 -2.59 1.31
N ALA A 76 -0.74 -3.57 1.05
CA ALA A 76 -1.13 -4.84 0.43
C ALA A 76 -2.09 -5.66 1.31
N ASP A 77 -1.87 -5.71 2.62
CA ASP A 77 -2.79 -6.36 3.56
C ASP A 77 -4.17 -5.68 3.56
N ARG A 78 -4.24 -4.35 3.49
CA ARG A 78 -5.51 -3.61 3.34
C ARG A 78 -6.22 -3.94 2.02
N ALA A 79 -5.46 -4.14 0.94
CA ALA A 79 -6.03 -4.61 -0.33
C ALA A 79 -6.60 -6.03 -0.17
N TRP A 80 -5.83 -6.95 0.42
CA TRP A 80 -6.26 -8.31 0.68
C TRP A 80 -7.51 -8.39 1.55
N GLN A 81 -7.57 -7.62 2.65
CA GLN A 81 -8.76 -7.57 3.51
C GLN A 81 -10.00 -7.14 2.73
N SER A 82 -9.86 -6.18 1.81
CA SER A 82 -10.96 -5.74 0.94
C SER A 82 -11.40 -6.86 -0.02
N ILE A 83 -10.45 -7.57 -0.63
CA ILE A 83 -10.70 -8.69 -1.56
C ILE A 83 -11.35 -9.87 -0.83
N ASN A 84 -10.80 -10.27 0.31
CA ASN A 84 -11.32 -11.37 1.11
C ASN A 84 -12.75 -11.06 1.58
N ARG A 85 -13.01 -9.82 2.02
CA ARG A 85 -14.36 -9.38 2.38
C ARG A 85 -15.32 -9.41 1.18
N PHE A 86 -14.87 -9.09 -0.02
CA PHE A 86 -15.70 -9.21 -1.22
C PHE A 86 -16.18 -10.65 -1.41
N TYR A 87 -15.27 -11.63 -1.44
CA TYR A 87 -15.65 -13.05 -1.58
C TYR A 87 -16.45 -13.62 -0.42
N GLN A 88 -16.27 -13.10 0.80
CA GLN A 88 -17.09 -13.53 1.95
C GLN A 88 -18.54 -13.04 1.87
N ASN A 89 -18.82 -12.00 1.08
CA ASN A 89 -20.17 -11.41 0.95
C ASN A 89 -20.82 -11.68 -0.41
N CYS A 90 -20.18 -12.46 -1.29
CA CYS A 90 -20.71 -12.88 -2.59
C CYS A 90 -21.08 -14.36 -2.53
#